data_AF-G7M407-F1
#
_entry.id   AF-G7M407-F1
#
_cell.length_a   1.000
_cell.length_b   1.000
_cell.length_c   1.000
_cell.angle_alpha   90.00
_cell.angle_beta   90.00
_cell.angle_gamma   90.00
#
_symmetry.space_group_name_H-M   'P 1'
#
loop_
_entity.id
_entity.type
_entity.pdbx_description
1 polymer ?
#
loop_
_entity_poly.entity_id
_entity_poly.type
_entity_poly.pdbx_seq_one_letter_code
_entity_poly.pdbx_strand_id
1 'polypeptide(L)'
;MIDPKKEKLNQLIDYIMKHCLWQFHSRAWDRERQNKEILSKTKQLLLGEPVKTDTPEDKCYWADAVCLAEAFKSRYLWLLEMKKDEIEALMKEVKDRMDLLTISGSLNKELVDPRY
;
A
#
# COMPACT_ATOMS: atom_id res chain seq x y z
N MET A 1 -0.95 21.54 -15.55
CA MET A 1 -0.60 20.21 -16.09
C MET A 1 -0.36 19.27 -14.94
N ILE A 2 -1.13 18.18 -14.84
CA ILE A 2 -0.82 17.10 -13.89
C ILE A 2 0.35 16.32 -14.50
N ASP A 3 1.42 16.16 -13.73
CA ASP A 3 2.60 15.38 -14.12
C ASP A 3 2.16 13.92 -14.42
N PRO A 4 2.41 13.38 -15.62
CA PRO A 4 1.99 12.03 -15.99
C PRO A 4 2.50 10.92 -15.05
N LYS A 5 3.66 11.12 -14.39
CA LYS A 5 4.13 10.16 -13.37
C LYS A 5 3.28 10.20 -12.10
N LYS A 6 2.76 11.38 -11.74
CA LYS A 6 1.81 11.52 -10.64
C LYS A 6 0.47 10.90 -10.97
N GLU A 7 0.09 10.77 -12.24
CA GLU A 7 -1.18 10.15 -12.62
C GLU A 7 -1.23 8.67 -12.22
N LYS A 8 -0.20 7.87 -12.56
CA LYS A 8 -0.10 6.46 -12.16
C LYS A 8 -0.11 6.29 -10.64
N LEU A 9 0.68 7.09 -9.93
CA LEU A 9 0.70 7.11 -8.47
C LEU A 9 -0.69 7.43 -7.89
N ASN A 10 -1.33 8.49 -8.39
CA ASN A 10 -2.64 8.92 -7.92
C ASN A 10 -3.72 7.86 -8.16
N GLN A 11 -3.66 7.12 -9.27
CA GLN A 11 -4.58 6.02 -9.53
C GLN A 11 -4.48 4.92 -8.48
N LEU A 12 -3.26 4.51 -8.12
CA LEU A 12 -3.05 3.49 -7.07
C LEU A 12 -3.50 4.00 -5.69
N ILE A 13 -3.18 5.25 -5.36
CA ILE A 13 -3.59 5.88 -4.11
C ILE A 13 -5.12 6.01 -4.03
N ASP A 14 -5.78 6.46 -5.10
CA ASP A 14 -7.24 6.59 -5.16
C ASP A 14 -7.93 5.24 -4.96
N TYR A 15 -7.40 4.17 -5.57
CA TYR A 15 -7.91 2.83 -5.35
C TYR A 15 -7.82 2.41 -3.88
N ILE A 16 -6.62 2.54 -3.28
CA ILE A 16 -6.41 2.18 -1.86
C ILE A 16 -7.37 2.99 -0.98
N MET A 17 -7.45 4.30 -1.18
CA MET A 17 -8.29 5.18 -0.38
C MET A 17 -9.80 4.88 -0.49
N LYS A 18 -10.25 4.31 -1.61
CA LYS A 18 -11.67 3.97 -1.84
C LYS A 18 -12.04 2.53 -1.45
N HIS A 19 -11.08 1.60 -1.50
CA HIS A 19 -11.37 0.17 -1.42
C HIS A 19 -10.65 -0.57 -0.29
N CYS A 20 -9.65 0.04 0.35
CA CYS A 20 -8.92 -0.56 1.47
C CYS A 20 -9.29 0.11 2.80
N LEU A 21 -9.14 -0.65 3.89
CA LEU A 21 -9.39 -0.16 5.26
C LEU A 21 -8.19 -0.31 6.19
N TRP A 22 -7.20 -1.14 5.84
CA TRP A 22 -6.01 -1.41 6.67
C TRP A 22 -5.15 -0.15 6.93
N GLN A 23 -5.22 0.86 6.06
CA GLN A 23 -4.53 2.14 6.25
C GLN A 23 -5.23 3.05 7.28
N PHE A 24 -6.43 2.69 7.75
CA PHE A 24 -7.23 3.49 8.68
C PHE A 24 -7.36 2.87 10.08
N HIS A 25 -6.45 1.98 10.46
CA HIS A 25 -6.37 1.46 11.84
C HIS A 25 -6.32 2.56 12.90
N SER A 26 -6.67 2.22 14.14
CA SER A 26 -6.92 3.23 15.18
C SER A 26 -5.70 4.01 15.64
N ARG A 27 -4.48 3.47 15.47
CA ARG A 27 -3.23 4.06 15.97
C ARG A 27 -2.18 4.20 14.88
N ALA A 28 -1.28 5.17 15.04
CA ALA A 28 -0.21 5.45 14.07
C ALA A 28 0.68 4.23 13.85
N TRP A 29 1.15 3.57 14.92
CA TRP A 29 2.03 2.40 14.82
C TRP A 29 1.37 1.19 14.16
N ASP A 30 0.05 1.07 14.23
CA ASP A 30 -0.68 0.06 13.48
C ASP A 30 -0.72 0.42 12.00
N ARG A 31 -1.04 1.67 11.66
CA ARG A 31 -1.02 2.13 10.26
C ARG A 31 0.36 1.99 9.64
N GLU A 32 1.43 2.37 10.34
CA GLU A 32 2.81 2.24 9.85
C GLU A 32 3.16 0.78 9.53
N ARG A 33 2.81 -0.14 10.44
CA ARG A 33 3.03 -1.58 10.26
C ARG A 33 2.19 -2.13 9.11
N GLN A 34 0.90 -1.83 9.08
CA GLN A 34 -0.02 -2.26 8.03
C GLN A 34 0.42 -1.76 6.64
N ASN A 35 0.66 -0.45 6.50
CA ASN A 35 1.12 0.16 5.26
C ASN A 35 2.44 -0.49 4.79
N LYS A 36 3.39 -0.69 5.70
CA LYS A 36 4.68 -1.33 5.37
C LYS A 36 4.50 -2.76 4.89
N GLU A 37 3.85 -3.60 5.68
CA GLU A 37 3.80 -5.04 5.42
C GLU A 37 2.92 -5.36 4.22
N ILE A 38 1.74 -4.75 4.10
CA ILE A 38 0.81 -4.99 2.98
C ILE A 38 1.41 -4.47 1.67
N LEU A 39 1.95 -3.24 1.63
CA LEU A 39 2.52 -2.69 0.39
C LEU A 39 3.82 -3.39 -0.02
N SER A 40 4.64 -3.85 0.93
CA SER A 40 5.82 -4.66 0.65
C SER A 40 5.44 -6.01 0.02
N LYS A 41 4.48 -6.73 0.61
CA LYS A 41 3.98 -8.00 0.07
C LYS A 41 3.28 -7.80 -1.28
N THR A 42 2.52 -6.71 -1.44
CA THR A 42 1.89 -6.34 -2.73
C THR A 42 2.96 -6.17 -3.80
N LYS A 43 4.04 -5.41 -3.51
CA LYS A 43 5.18 -5.25 -4.41
C LYS A 43 5.80 -6.60 -4.78
N GLN A 44 6.04 -7.50 -3.82
CA GLN A 44 6.57 -8.84 -4.09
C GLN A 44 5.66 -9.62 -5.06
N LEU A 45 4.34 -9.60 -4.84
CA LEU A 45 3.36 -10.25 -5.72
C LEU A 45 3.29 -9.64 -7.13
N LEU A 46 3.49 -8.33 -7.26
CA LEU A 46 3.59 -7.65 -8.55
C LEU A 46 4.85 -8.09 -9.31
N LEU A 47 5.96 -8.28 -8.60
CA LEU A 47 7.25 -8.68 -9.15
C LEU A 47 7.42 -10.20 -9.34
N GLY A 48 6.44 -11.00 -8.89
CA GLY A 48 6.51 -12.47 -8.93
C GLY A 48 7.52 -13.05 -7.93
N GLU A 49 7.84 -12.31 -6.87
CA GLU A 49 8.76 -12.73 -5.81
C GLU A 49 8.05 -13.57 -4.74
N PRO A 50 8.77 -14.47 -4.05
CA PRO A 50 8.20 -15.23 -2.93
C PRO A 50 7.79 -14.31 -1.79
N VAL A 51 6.61 -14.59 -1.21
CA VAL A 51 6.05 -13.85 -0.08
C VAL A 51 6.05 -14.72 1.17
N LYS A 52 6.59 -14.19 2.26
CA LYS A 52 6.58 -14.84 3.57
C LYS A 52 5.16 -14.93 4.13
N THR A 53 4.76 -16.13 4.57
CA THR A 53 3.43 -16.46 5.13
C THR A 53 3.52 -17.37 6.36
N ASP A 54 4.61 -17.24 7.13
CA ASP A 54 4.96 -18.19 8.20
C ASP A 54 4.09 -18.04 9.45
N THR A 55 3.65 -16.82 9.75
CA THR A 55 2.87 -16.50 10.96
C THR A 55 1.42 -16.16 10.61
N PRO A 56 0.47 -16.25 11.57
CA PRO A 56 -0.90 -15.77 11.36
C PRO A 56 -0.96 -14.30 10.92
N GLU A 57 -0.08 -13.46 11.47
CA GLU A 57 0.05 -12.05 11.11
C GLU A 57 0.54 -11.88 9.67
N ASP A 58 1.59 -12.62 9.27
CA ASP A 58 2.07 -12.63 7.88
C ASP A 58 0.98 -13.04 6.89
N LYS A 59 0.16 -14.03 7.24
CA LYS A 59 -0.98 -14.48 6.43
C LYS A 59 -2.06 -13.43 6.32
N CYS A 60 -2.33 -12.67 7.38
CA CYS A 60 -3.28 -11.56 7.35
C CYS A 60 -2.83 -10.48 6.37
N TYR A 61 -1.56 -10.03 6.47
CA TYR A 61 -1.01 -9.04 5.53
C TYR A 61 -0.97 -9.57 4.10
N TRP A 62 -0.66 -10.85 3.92
CA TRP A 62 -0.65 -11.49 2.60
C TRP A 62 -2.03 -11.50 1.96
N ALA A 63 -3.11 -11.75 2.73
CA ALA A 63 -4.47 -11.76 2.21
C ALA A 63 -4.86 -10.38 1.62
N ASP A 64 -4.63 -9.30 2.35
CA ASP A 64 -4.85 -7.93 1.85
C ASP A 64 -3.97 -7.62 0.64
N ALA A 65 -2.71 -8.05 0.66
CA ALA A 65 -1.77 -7.83 -0.44
C ALA A 65 -2.16 -8.56 -1.73
N VAL A 66 -2.71 -9.78 -1.64
CA VAL A 66 -3.23 -10.53 -2.80
C VAL A 66 -4.39 -9.78 -3.43
N CYS A 67 -5.38 -9.39 -2.63
CA CYS A 67 -6.53 -8.63 -3.13
C CYS A 67 -6.09 -7.32 -3.81
N LEU A 68 -5.13 -6.60 -3.22
CA LEU A 68 -4.60 -5.37 -3.78
C LEU A 68 -3.82 -5.61 -5.08
N ALA A 69 -2.94 -6.61 -5.12
CA ALA A 69 -2.15 -6.93 -6.30
C ALA A 69 -3.02 -7.37 -7.48
N GLU A 70 -4.04 -8.21 -7.24
CA GLU A 70 -5.00 -8.64 -8.26
C GLU A 70 -5.83 -7.46 -8.79
N ALA A 71 -6.30 -6.59 -7.90
CA ALA A 71 -7.01 -5.38 -8.29
C ALA A 71 -6.14 -4.45 -9.14
N PHE A 72 -4.87 -4.28 -8.76
CA PHE A 72 -3.94 -3.46 -9.52
C PHE A 72 -3.68 -4.04 -10.91
N LYS A 73 -3.36 -5.34 -11.01
CA LYS A 73 -3.10 -6.01 -12.30
C LYS A 73 -4.32 -5.99 -13.22
N SER A 74 -5.53 -6.15 -12.68
CA SER A 74 -6.77 -6.17 -13.48
C SER A 74 -7.22 -4.79 -13.96
N ARG A 75 -6.98 -3.73 -13.18
CA ARG A 75 -7.43 -2.37 -13.50
C ARG A 75 -6.41 -1.54 -14.25
N TYR A 76 -5.13 -1.77 -14.00
CA TYR A 76 -4.03 -0.94 -14.49
C TYR A 76 -3.12 -1.77 -15.37
N LEU A 77 -3.54 -2.00 -16.62
CA LEU A 77 -2.77 -2.81 -17.58
C LEU A 77 -1.34 -2.27 -17.81
N TRP A 78 -1.14 -0.95 -17.67
CA TRP A 78 0.17 -0.31 -17.75
C TRP A 78 1.16 -0.84 -16.70
N LEU A 79 0.70 -1.45 -15.61
CA LEU A 79 1.55 -2.01 -14.57
C LEU A 79 2.23 -3.31 -15.04
N LEU A 80 1.61 -4.05 -15.97
CA LEU A 80 2.15 -5.29 -16.52
C LEU A 80 3.32 -5.06 -17.48
N GLU A 81 3.42 -3.85 -18.05
CA GLU A 81 4.46 -3.46 -19.00
C GLU A 81 5.65 -2.77 -18.31
N MET A 82 5.54 -2.46 -17.01
CA MET A 82 6.59 -1.79 -16.25
C MET A 82 7.74 -2.73 -15.90
N LYS A 83 8.95 -2.17 -15.87
CA LYS A 83 10.13 -2.90 -15.40
C LYS A 83 10.11 -3.03 -13.88
N LYS A 84 10.87 -4.01 -13.39
CA LYS A 84 10.97 -4.31 -11.95
C LYS A 84 11.38 -3.09 -11.11
N ASP A 85 12.43 -2.38 -11.54
CA ASP A 85 12.93 -1.17 -10.88
C ASP A 85 11.89 -0.04 -10.86
N GLU A 86 11.10 0.10 -11.92
CA GLU A 86 10.01 1.08 -12.00
C GLU A 86 8.87 0.74 -11.03
N ILE A 87 8.51 -0.54 -10.90
CA ILE A 87 7.50 -1.01 -9.94
C ILE A 87 8.00 -0.80 -8.50
N GLU A 88 9.28 -1.10 -8.23
CA GLU A 88 9.87 -0.87 -6.91
C GLU A 88 9.84 0.61 -6.51
N ALA A 89 10.23 1.51 -7.42
CA ALA A 89 10.19 2.95 -7.20
C ALA A 89 8.75 3.44 -6.99
N LEU A 90 7.81 3.01 -7.84
CA LEU A 90 6.40 3.39 -7.73
C LEU A 90 5.79 2.92 -6.41
N MET A 91 6.01 1.67 -6.00
CA MET A 91 5.47 1.15 -4.75
C MET A 91 6.07 1.82 -3.52
N LYS A 92 7.33 2.28 -3.61
CA LYS A 92 7.92 3.12 -2.56
C LYS A 92 7.19 4.47 -2.48
N GLU A 93 6.96 5.14 -3.60
CA GLU A 93 6.21 6.41 -3.63
C GLU A 93 4.77 6.24 -3.14
N VAL A 94 4.11 5.12 -3.48
CA VAL A 94 2.79 4.78 -2.94
C VAL A 94 2.82 4.72 -1.43
N LYS A 95 3.78 3.99 -0.84
CA LYS A 95 3.92 3.90 0.62
C LYS A 95 4.16 5.26 1.25
N ASP A 96 5.12 6.02 0.74
CA ASP A 96 5.47 7.34 1.29
C ASP A 96 4.25 8.29 1.25
N ARG A 97 3.46 8.21 0.17
CA ARG A 97 2.22 8.99 0.04
C ARG A 97 1.11 8.50 0.97
N MET A 98 0.95 7.19 1.16
CA MET A 98 -0.01 6.63 2.11
C MET A 98 0.33 7.01 3.55
N ASP A 99 1.60 6.93 3.96
CA ASP A 99 2.05 7.34 5.29
C ASP A 99 1.82 8.84 5.51
N LEU A 100 2.10 9.66 4.49
CA LEU A 100 1.80 11.09 4.55
C LEU A 100 0.29 11.36 4.73
N LEU A 101 -0.56 10.73 3.94
CA LEU A 101 -2.01 11.00 3.97
C LEU A 101 -2.70 10.42 5.22
N THR A 102 -2.24 9.27 5.69
CA THR A 102 -2.95 8.50 6.73
C THR A 102 -2.30 8.60 8.10
N ILE A 103 -1.08 9.14 8.19
CA ILE A 103 -0.32 9.22 9.44
C ILE A 103 0.18 10.65 9.67
N SER A 104 1.26 11.07 9.01
CA SER A 104 1.96 12.32 9.37
C SER A 104 1.21 13.59 8.97
N GLY A 105 0.41 13.54 7.91
CA GLY A 105 -0.50 14.61 7.49
C GLY A 105 -1.92 14.47 8.02
N SER A 106 -2.21 13.44 8.82
CA SER A 106 -3.54 13.24 9.41
C SER A 106 -3.74 14.17 10.60
N LEU A 107 -4.91 14.80 10.69
CA LEU A 107 -5.30 15.63 11.84
C LEU A 107 -5.95 14.80 12.96
N ASN A 108 -6.01 13.47 12.83
CA ASN A 108 -6.59 12.62 13.86
C ASN A 108 -5.66 12.53 15.09
N LYS A 109 -6.07 13.19 16.17
CA LYS A 109 -5.32 13.21 17.44
C LYS A 109 -5.31 11.86 18.16
N GLU A 110 -6.25 10.97 17.87
CA GLU A 110 -6.32 9.65 18.51
C GLU A 110 -5.21 8.69 18.02
N LEU A 111 -4.51 9.04 16.94
CA LEU A 111 -3.43 8.21 16.40
C LEU A 111 -2.27 8.00 17.37
N VAL A 112 -2.12 8.90 18.34
CA VAL A 112 -1.04 8.87 19.33
C VAL A 112 -1.52 8.52 20.74
N ASP A 113 -2.83 8.23 20.95
CA ASP A 113 -3.30 7.80 22.28
C ASP A 113 -2.73 6.42 22.60
N PRO A 114 -1.93 6.26 23.68
CA PRO A 114 -1.33 4.99 24.05
C PRO A 114 -2.35 3.91 24.46
N ARG A 115 -3.59 4.28 24.78
CA ARG A 115 -4.66 3.34 25.14
C ARG A 115 -5.45 3.01 23.90
N TYR A 116 -5.89 1.76 23.78
CA TYR A 116 -6.82 1.33 22.72
C TYR A 116 -8.28 1.57 23.11
#